data_AF-A0A7U7J541-F1
#
_entry.id   AF-A0A7U7J541-F1
#
_cell.length_a   1.000
_cell.length_b   1.000
_cell.length_c   1.000
_cell.angle_alpha   90.00
_cell.angle_beta   90.00
_cell.angle_gamma   90.00
#
_symmetry.space_group_name_H-M   'P 1'
#
loop_
_entity.id
_entity.type
_entity.pdbx_description
1 polymer ?
#
loop_
_entity_poly.entity_id
_entity_poly.type
_entity_poly.pdbx_seq_one_letter_code
_entity_poly.pdbx_strand_id
1 'polypeptide(L)'
;MPRTARNIVEESLTKQRADALWTANYLPALPMTPQNFDVGALLPAMLYLARWGHRRGVGRFAATFGQQEGKIQKPPTIADVARRLVQPESTLGSFNDAIGQYLLGDLLLAYCLENKGRALGHNEQVQRIFPAHYLSSWVDLPKEANHLRGVPELLTVLLNQQKTGQYLESGNQNRKEKFAIGAGFSDNALLTLFGQQMLIQGQNASNLTSDFFVEENATNIGIDELLAVRTAQACGSAPLKAKGIDVERIFNRHPLAHRAAEALREDLSIFIMAYGDVVPRQAFLQMLEAGISVGMTNLLLSTTSLLTVWEVTGQVPEATQQISLPLFVDCSQGQDKILRDLSEGSTSEGIRRFERLPLLMMLLRVLDDRVRIDRKLRDSLPANIPDATDWINLLGEIYQERHPRSDAITNALDEDCQRLAEPLENDPDIAEPEIAHHLRHSRGNPALRLAETLCELMGDKLQRTHYVKCLENALMTDQPNGFAIKRRVQRSQSGSNRRMDLRSIVLTTPLLEFLVHRHLRRTATDPVSLSLQGFIKLLRDRYGLYIAQEPPGQPIPQEMLLRNKAYLERRLRDLGLLIGVNDAESMKQLKSHYRVETCNVA
;
A
#
# COMPACT_ATOMS: atom_id res chain seq x y z
N MET A 1 -29.14 14.16 20.34
CA MET A 1 -28.22 14.10 19.19
C MET A 1 -29.06 13.84 17.96
N PRO A 2 -28.76 14.43 16.79
CA PRO A 2 -29.51 14.12 15.58
C PRO A 2 -29.36 12.62 15.27
N ARG A 3 -30.46 11.96 14.92
CA ARG A 3 -30.45 10.57 14.47
C ARG A 3 -29.61 10.49 13.19
N THR A 4 -28.87 9.41 13.00
CA THR A 4 -28.04 9.20 11.81
C THR A 4 -28.45 7.92 11.09
N ALA A 5 -28.10 7.78 9.80
CA ALA A 5 -28.35 6.56 9.03
C ALA A 5 -27.76 5.31 9.72
N ARG A 6 -26.63 5.46 10.41
CA ARG A 6 -26.05 4.40 11.23
C ARG A 6 -26.97 3.98 12.38
N ASN A 7 -27.66 4.91 13.04
CA ASN A 7 -28.60 4.58 14.12
C ASN A 7 -29.77 3.73 13.60
N ILE A 8 -30.32 4.06 12.42
CA ILE A 8 -31.35 3.24 11.76
C ILE A 8 -30.84 1.81 11.51
N VAL A 9 -29.60 1.67 11.04
CA VAL A 9 -28.98 0.37 10.77
C VAL A 9 -28.73 -0.41 12.06
N GLU A 10 -28.25 0.25 13.12
CA GLU A 10 -28.04 -0.35 14.46
C GLU A 10 -29.34 -0.89 15.06
N GLU A 11 -30.46 -0.20 14.85
CA GLU A 11 -31.77 -0.62 15.33
C GLU A 11 -32.37 -1.74 14.47
N SER A 12 -32.21 -1.67 13.14
CA SER A 12 -32.78 -2.64 12.19
C SER A 12 -32.04 -3.98 12.17
N LEU A 13 -30.71 -3.93 12.28
CA LEU A 13 -29.82 -5.08 12.13
C LEU A 13 -29.09 -5.47 13.42
N THR A 14 -29.27 -4.73 14.52
CA THR A 14 -28.47 -4.76 15.77
C THR A 14 -27.15 -4.00 15.69
N LYS A 15 -26.72 -3.44 16.82
CA LYS A 15 -25.45 -2.73 16.96
C LYS A 15 -24.23 -3.57 16.58
N GLN A 16 -24.20 -4.84 16.97
CA GLN A 16 -23.06 -5.72 16.68
C GLN A 16 -22.88 -5.92 15.18
N ARG A 17 -23.98 -6.16 14.44
CA ARG A 17 -23.94 -6.32 12.99
C ARG A 17 -23.65 -5.01 12.29
N ALA A 18 -24.22 -3.91 12.77
CA ALA A 18 -23.87 -2.57 12.27
C ALA A 18 -22.37 -2.30 12.45
N ASP A 19 -21.74 -2.62 13.58
CA ASP A 19 -20.30 -2.45 13.78
C ASP A 19 -19.45 -3.31 12.81
N ALA A 20 -19.91 -4.52 12.48
CA ALA A 20 -19.25 -5.40 11.52
C ALA A 20 -19.41 -4.94 10.06
N LEU A 21 -20.59 -4.41 9.70
CA LEU A 21 -20.92 -3.98 8.34
C LEU A 21 -20.51 -2.53 8.05
N TRP A 22 -20.53 -1.64 9.05
CA TRP A 22 -20.29 -0.19 8.90
C TRP A 22 -18.80 0.18 8.88
N THR A 23 -18.05 -0.49 8.01
CA THR A 23 -16.61 -0.28 7.78
C THR A 23 -16.30 -0.13 6.28
N ALA A 24 -15.06 0.18 5.92
CA ALA A 24 -14.58 0.13 4.54
C ALA A 24 -13.83 -1.19 4.24
N ASN A 25 -13.59 -2.02 5.25
CA ASN A 25 -12.59 -3.08 5.21
C ASN A 25 -13.22 -4.46 5.01
N TYR A 26 -12.57 -5.30 4.21
CA TYR A 26 -12.81 -6.74 4.25
C TYR A 26 -11.48 -7.50 4.13
N LEU A 27 -10.87 -7.77 5.29
CA LEU A 27 -9.51 -8.30 5.42
C LEU A 27 -9.27 -9.67 4.76
N PRO A 28 -10.26 -10.59 4.63
CA PRO A 28 -10.08 -11.82 3.89
C PRO A 28 -9.76 -11.59 2.40
N ALA A 29 -10.34 -10.56 1.76
CA ALA A 29 -10.05 -10.27 0.35
C ALA A 29 -8.81 -9.38 0.19
N LEU A 30 -8.73 -8.32 0.99
CA LEU A 30 -7.66 -7.34 0.98
C LEU A 30 -7.16 -7.07 2.41
N PRO A 31 -5.99 -7.62 2.81
CA PRO A 31 -5.48 -7.58 4.19
C PRO A 31 -5.00 -6.21 4.71
N MET A 32 -5.60 -5.12 4.23
CA MET A 32 -5.32 -3.75 4.65
C MET A 32 -6.61 -2.93 4.67
N THR A 33 -6.60 -1.82 5.38
CA THR A 33 -7.71 -0.86 5.34
C THR A 33 -7.53 0.08 4.15
N PRO A 34 -8.48 0.16 3.21
CA PRO A 34 -8.47 1.19 2.16
C PRO A 34 -8.64 2.56 2.80
N GLN A 35 -7.67 3.45 2.62
CA GLN A 35 -7.69 4.84 3.10
C GLN A 35 -6.45 5.60 2.63
N ASN A 36 -6.22 6.79 3.19
CA ASN A 36 -5.00 7.54 2.98
C ASN A 36 -3.80 6.89 3.69
N PHE A 37 -2.70 6.68 2.98
CA PHE A 37 -1.41 6.25 3.54
C PHE A 37 -0.27 6.85 2.70
N ASP A 38 0.93 6.96 3.25
CA ASP A 38 2.11 7.40 2.49
C ASP A 38 3.05 6.21 2.30
N VAL A 39 3.34 5.87 1.05
CA VAL A 39 4.30 4.80 0.69
C VAL A 39 5.65 5.05 1.35
N GLY A 40 6.07 6.31 1.38
CA GLY A 40 7.36 6.68 1.92
C GLY A 40 7.46 6.58 3.46
N ALA A 41 6.33 6.41 4.14
CA ALA A 41 6.27 6.17 5.59
C ALA A 41 6.21 4.67 5.96
N LEU A 42 6.16 3.77 4.96
CA LEU A 42 6.00 2.32 5.20
C LEU A 42 7.28 1.68 5.75
N LEU A 43 8.45 2.03 5.21
CA LEU A 43 9.71 1.37 5.55
C LEU A 43 10.10 1.46 7.03
N PRO A 44 9.99 2.61 7.73
CA PRO A 44 10.26 2.66 9.17
C PRO A 44 9.36 1.71 9.98
N ALA A 45 8.10 1.54 9.58
CA ALA A 45 7.19 0.58 10.20
C ALA A 45 7.59 -0.86 9.88
N MET A 46 7.96 -1.18 8.62
CA MET A 46 8.44 -2.51 8.24
C MET A 46 9.73 -2.90 8.99
N LEU A 47 10.67 -1.97 9.16
CA LEU A 47 11.89 -2.16 9.96
C LEU A 47 11.56 -2.49 11.42
N TYR A 48 10.57 -1.81 12.01
CA TYR A 48 10.07 -2.13 13.33
C TYR A 48 9.49 -3.56 13.39
N LEU A 49 8.58 -3.91 12.46
CA LEU A 49 7.96 -5.23 12.42
C LEU A 49 9.00 -6.34 12.23
N ALA A 50 10.00 -6.12 11.37
CA ALA A 50 11.09 -7.06 11.15
C ALA A 50 11.92 -7.32 12.41
N ARG A 51 12.27 -6.27 13.17
CA ARG A 51 13.09 -6.39 14.38
C ARG A 51 12.32 -6.96 15.58
N TRP A 52 11.06 -6.54 15.77
CA TRP A 52 10.30 -6.81 16.99
C TRP A 52 9.27 -7.94 16.85
N GLY A 53 8.82 -8.24 15.63
CA GLY A 53 7.86 -9.30 15.35
C GLY A 53 6.43 -9.03 15.82
N HIS A 54 6.11 -7.77 16.12
CA HIS A 54 4.78 -7.35 16.57
C HIS A 54 4.49 -5.91 16.15
N ARG A 55 3.22 -5.53 16.17
CA ARG A 55 2.81 -4.17 15.79
C ARG A 55 3.38 -3.11 16.72
N ARG A 56 3.72 -1.98 16.10
CA ARG A 56 4.22 -0.77 16.77
C ARG A 56 3.09 -0.05 17.49
N GLY A 57 3.33 0.31 18.74
CA GLY A 57 2.48 1.17 19.57
C GLY A 57 2.99 2.61 19.61
N VAL A 58 2.78 3.27 20.75
CA VAL A 58 3.19 4.66 20.98
C VAL A 58 4.68 4.72 21.31
N GLY A 59 5.40 5.64 20.68
CA GLY A 59 6.80 5.95 20.98
C GLY A 59 6.95 7.24 21.76
N ARG A 60 8.12 7.86 21.63
CA ARG A 60 8.53 9.02 22.44
C ARG A 60 8.77 10.28 21.63
N PHE A 61 8.60 10.27 20.31
CA PHE A 61 8.97 11.40 19.46
C PHE A 61 8.23 12.69 19.86
N ALA A 62 6.90 12.63 20.00
CA ALA A 62 6.11 13.78 20.46
C ALA A 62 6.47 14.18 21.90
N ALA A 63 6.80 13.22 22.78
CA ALA A 63 7.21 13.48 24.14
C ALA A 63 8.58 14.17 24.23
N THR A 64 9.51 13.81 23.34
CA THR A 64 10.89 14.31 23.29
C THR A 64 11.00 15.68 22.63
N PHE A 65 10.24 15.91 21.56
CA PHE A 65 10.39 17.11 20.71
C PHE A 65 9.17 18.03 20.72
N GLY A 66 8.02 17.58 21.24
CA GLY A 66 6.80 18.39 21.25
C GLY A 66 6.82 19.41 22.39
N GLN A 67 6.24 20.58 22.14
CA GLN A 67 6.07 21.60 23.17
C GLN A 67 4.87 21.25 24.06
N GLN A 68 5.02 21.41 25.38
CA GLN A 68 3.89 21.34 26.32
C GLN A 68 3.26 22.71 26.49
N GLU A 69 1.96 22.81 26.21
CA GLU A 69 1.15 23.99 26.52
C GLU A 69 0.01 23.56 27.45
N GLY A 70 0.23 23.70 28.76
CA GLY A 70 -0.67 23.17 29.79
C GLY A 70 -0.76 21.64 29.73
N LYS A 71 -1.97 21.11 29.51
CA LYS A 71 -2.22 19.65 29.36
C LYS A 71 -2.11 19.17 27.91
N ILE A 72 -1.92 20.06 26.94
CA ILE A 72 -1.91 19.73 25.52
C ILE A 72 -0.46 19.66 25.04
N GLN A 73 -0.09 18.53 24.45
CA GLN A 73 1.18 18.38 23.77
C GLN A 73 1.02 18.78 22.31
N LYS A 74 1.70 19.86 21.90
CA LYS A 74 1.76 20.28 20.51
C LYS A 74 2.63 19.31 19.70
N PRO A 75 2.26 19.02 18.45
CA PRO A 75 3.08 18.17 17.61
C PRO A 75 4.45 18.85 17.32
N PRO A 76 5.55 18.08 17.24
CA PRO A 76 6.87 18.65 16.99
C PRO A 76 6.99 19.34 15.63
N THR A 77 7.75 20.43 15.58
CA THR A 77 8.20 21.10 14.36
C THR A 77 9.68 20.83 14.08
N ILE A 78 10.17 21.14 12.89
CA ILE A 78 11.61 21.02 12.55
C ILE A 78 12.46 21.88 13.49
N ALA A 79 12.01 23.09 13.80
CA ALA A 79 12.69 23.98 14.73
C ALA A 79 12.80 23.37 16.14
N ASP A 80 11.77 22.65 16.60
CA ASP A 80 11.82 21.97 17.89
C ASP A 80 12.80 20.79 17.90
N VAL A 81 12.85 20.02 16.81
CA VAL A 81 13.82 18.93 16.64
C VAL A 81 15.24 19.47 16.64
N ALA A 82 15.53 20.47 15.80
CA ALA A 82 16.85 21.11 15.74
C ALA A 82 17.29 21.64 17.11
N ARG A 83 16.42 22.38 17.81
CA ARG A 83 16.71 22.94 19.14
C ARG A 83 17.04 21.86 20.18
N ARG A 84 16.32 20.74 20.17
CA ARG A 84 16.57 19.62 21.09
C ARG A 84 17.87 18.90 20.75
N LEU A 85 18.19 18.77 19.46
CA LEU A 85 19.42 18.13 18.99
C LEU A 85 20.69 18.94 19.26
N VAL A 86 20.61 20.24 19.56
CA VAL A 86 21.81 21.07 19.85
C VAL A 86 22.07 21.33 21.33
N GLN A 87 21.35 20.63 22.22
CA GLN A 87 21.54 20.81 23.66
C GLN A 87 22.96 20.41 24.12
N PRO A 88 23.47 20.93 25.25
CA PRO A 88 24.87 20.77 25.65
C PRO A 88 25.38 19.32 25.77
N GLU A 89 24.48 18.38 26.05
CA GLU A 89 24.79 16.95 26.14
C GLU A 89 24.73 16.21 24.78
N SER A 90 24.45 16.93 23.70
CA SER A 90 24.32 16.38 22.35
C SER A 90 25.60 16.51 21.53
N THR A 91 25.85 15.50 20.69
CA THR A 91 26.94 15.46 19.71
C THR A 91 26.84 16.54 18.62
N LEU A 92 25.69 17.22 18.48
CA LEU A 92 25.49 18.32 17.52
C LEU A 92 25.55 19.72 18.19
N GLY A 93 26.15 19.82 19.37
CA GLY A 93 26.25 21.08 20.13
C GLY A 93 26.98 22.22 19.43
N SER A 94 27.76 21.96 18.37
CA SER A 94 28.42 22.99 17.55
C SER A 94 27.44 23.84 16.72
N PHE A 95 26.17 23.45 16.60
CA PHE A 95 25.10 24.21 15.95
C PHE A 95 24.25 25.02 16.94
N ASN A 96 24.79 25.34 18.12
CA ASN A 96 24.02 25.96 19.21
C ASN A 96 23.60 27.42 18.97
N ASP A 97 24.25 28.12 18.04
CA ASP A 97 23.89 29.47 17.65
C ASP A 97 22.65 29.51 16.75
N ALA A 98 22.10 30.70 16.52
CA ALA A 98 20.88 30.85 15.73
C ALA A 98 21.06 30.34 14.30
N ILE A 99 22.19 30.67 13.66
CA ILE A 99 22.49 30.26 12.28
C ILE A 99 22.65 28.75 12.21
N GLY A 100 23.38 28.14 13.16
CA GLY A 100 23.55 26.69 13.24
C GLY A 100 22.23 25.95 13.37
N GLN A 101 21.30 26.43 14.20
CA GLN A 101 19.98 25.81 14.33
C GLN A 101 19.18 25.87 13.02
N TYR A 102 19.25 26.98 12.28
CA TYR A 102 18.62 27.08 10.95
C TYR A 102 19.25 26.10 9.96
N LEU A 103 20.58 26.04 9.89
CA LEU A 103 21.29 25.11 9.01
C LEU A 103 20.96 23.64 9.34
N LEU A 104 20.90 23.29 10.62
CA LEU A 104 20.48 21.96 11.06
C LEU A 104 19.02 21.68 10.69
N GLY A 105 18.14 22.68 10.81
CA GLY A 105 16.75 22.59 10.36
C GLY A 105 16.63 22.27 8.86
N ASP A 106 17.43 22.94 8.03
CA ASP A 106 17.48 22.68 6.58
C ASP A 106 18.03 21.28 6.26
N LEU A 107 19.09 20.86 6.96
CA LEU A 107 19.63 19.51 6.81
C LEU A 107 18.62 18.43 7.21
N LEU A 108 17.89 18.64 8.32
CA LEU A 108 16.81 17.75 8.74
C LEU A 108 15.73 17.67 7.66
N LEU A 109 15.29 18.79 7.09
CA LEU A 109 14.28 18.80 6.03
C LEU A 109 14.74 18.15 4.72
N ALA A 110 16.02 18.30 4.38
CA ALA A 110 16.57 17.73 3.17
C ALA A 110 16.75 16.21 3.26
N TYR A 111 17.13 15.71 4.44
CA TYR A 111 17.69 14.36 4.55
C TYR A 111 17.06 13.44 5.60
N CYS A 112 16.26 13.96 6.54
CA CYS A 112 15.77 13.16 7.67
C CYS A 112 14.24 13.24 7.85
N LEU A 113 13.65 14.44 7.81
CA LEU A 113 12.26 14.69 8.19
C LEU A 113 11.52 15.41 7.07
N GLU A 114 10.23 15.13 6.95
CA GLU A 114 9.32 15.80 6.02
C GLU A 114 8.13 16.37 6.78
N ASN A 115 7.81 17.62 6.48
CA ASN A 115 6.69 18.33 7.08
C ASN A 115 5.35 17.95 6.48
N LYS A 116 4.28 18.31 7.20
CA LYS A 116 2.91 18.17 6.74
C LYS A 116 2.70 18.86 5.40
N GLY A 117 2.17 18.11 4.43
CA GLY A 117 1.96 18.62 3.08
C GLY A 117 3.24 19.08 2.37
N ARG A 118 4.42 18.63 2.85
CA ARG A 118 5.75 18.94 2.29
C ARG A 118 6.12 20.41 2.31
N ALA A 119 5.57 21.13 3.27
CA ALA A 119 5.93 22.52 3.48
C ALA A 119 7.42 22.62 3.84
N LEU A 120 8.12 23.63 3.29
CA LEU A 120 9.55 23.82 3.50
C LEU A 120 9.88 24.64 4.76
N GLY A 121 8.85 25.09 5.50
CA GLY A 121 9.02 25.95 6.67
C GLY A 121 9.44 25.19 7.93
N HIS A 122 10.30 25.78 8.77
CA HIS A 122 10.80 25.12 9.99
C HIS A 122 9.76 25.03 11.12
N ASN A 123 8.70 25.84 11.06
CA ASN A 123 7.63 25.89 12.07
C ASN A 123 6.44 24.99 11.70
N GLU A 124 6.55 24.24 10.61
CA GLU A 124 5.53 23.31 10.17
C GLU A 124 5.64 22.00 10.95
N GLN A 125 4.50 21.32 11.11
CA GLN A 125 4.44 20.04 11.81
C GLN A 125 5.22 18.97 11.04
N VAL A 126 6.10 18.25 11.73
CA VAL A 126 6.75 17.06 11.17
C VAL A 126 5.71 15.95 10.97
N GLN A 127 5.61 15.41 9.76
CA GLN A 127 4.67 14.35 9.40
C GLN A 127 5.37 13.02 9.08
N ARG A 128 6.58 13.06 8.53
CA ARG A 128 7.31 11.88 8.04
C ARG A 128 8.80 11.93 8.43
N ILE A 129 9.41 10.74 8.53
CA ILE A 129 10.85 10.50 8.69
C ILE A 129 11.27 9.64 7.52
N PHE A 130 12.39 9.99 6.89
CA PHE A 130 12.95 9.21 5.80
C PHE A 130 13.63 7.94 6.35
N PRO A 131 13.45 6.78 5.69
CA PRO A 131 14.02 5.52 6.10
C PRO A 131 15.51 5.41 5.71
N ALA A 132 16.33 6.39 6.07
CA ALA A 132 17.76 6.37 5.78
C ALA A 132 18.48 5.25 6.56
N HIS A 133 18.07 5.02 7.81
CA HIS A 133 18.67 4.06 8.73
C HIS A 133 17.60 3.32 9.56
N TYR A 134 17.93 2.14 10.11
CA TYR A 134 17.04 1.31 10.96
C TYR A 134 16.40 2.13 12.08
N LEU A 135 17.17 3.01 12.71
CA LEU A 135 16.72 3.82 13.85
C LEU A 135 15.59 4.81 13.49
N SER A 136 15.32 5.05 12.20
CA SER A 136 14.09 5.75 11.79
C SER A 136 12.82 5.06 12.29
N SER A 137 12.86 3.74 12.52
CA SER A 137 11.77 2.96 13.11
C SER A 137 11.42 3.37 14.54
N TRP A 138 12.35 4.03 15.24
CA TRP A 138 12.14 4.51 16.61
C TRP A 138 11.27 5.77 16.67
N VAL A 139 11.17 6.48 15.55
CA VAL A 139 10.45 7.75 15.47
C VAL A 139 8.97 7.47 15.15
N ASP A 140 8.12 7.70 16.15
CA ASP A 140 6.67 7.58 16.05
C ASP A 140 6.03 8.92 15.70
N LEU A 141 5.84 9.11 14.40
CA LEU A 141 5.27 10.35 13.84
C LEU A 141 3.77 10.44 14.12
N PRO A 142 3.15 11.63 13.99
CA PRO A 142 1.99 12.01 14.78
C PRO A 142 0.79 11.06 14.61
N LYS A 143 -0.11 11.03 15.60
CA LYS A 143 -1.25 10.08 15.70
C LYS A 143 -2.07 9.86 14.42
N GLU A 144 -2.14 10.83 13.52
CA GLU A 144 -2.87 10.71 12.24
C GLU A 144 -2.05 10.04 11.13
N ALA A 145 -0.70 10.12 11.17
CA ALA A 145 0.20 9.33 10.34
C ALA A 145 0.30 7.86 10.82
N ASN A 146 -0.11 7.57 12.07
CA ASN A 146 -0.19 6.23 12.67
C ASN A 146 -1.34 5.34 12.15
N HIS A 147 -1.83 5.64 10.96
CA HIS A 147 -2.81 4.83 10.26
C HIS A 147 -2.21 4.34 8.96
N LEU A 148 -1.09 3.61 9.00
CA LEU A 148 -0.70 2.79 7.85
C LEU A 148 -1.61 1.54 7.72
N ARG A 149 -2.53 1.33 8.69
CA ARG A 149 -3.67 0.40 8.77
C ARG A 149 -3.53 -0.89 7.95
N GLY A 150 -2.47 -1.65 8.23
CA GLY A 150 -2.29 -2.97 7.65
C GLY A 150 -1.38 -3.01 6.42
N VAL A 151 -0.97 -1.88 5.83
CA VAL A 151 -0.06 -1.89 4.66
C VAL A 151 1.35 -2.40 5.03
N PRO A 152 2.01 -1.92 6.10
CA PRO A 152 3.30 -2.45 6.53
C PRO A 152 3.20 -3.93 6.90
N GLU A 153 2.11 -4.33 7.57
CA GLU A 153 1.84 -5.71 7.92
C GLU A 153 1.67 -6.59 6.68
N LEU A 154 0.88 -6.14 5.70
CA LEU A 154 0.69 -6.84 4.43
C LEU A 154 2.03 -7.05 3.72
N LEU A 155 2.85 -6.01 3.56
CA LEU A 155 4.16 -6.12 2.92
C LEU A 155 5.10 -7.06 3.70
N THR A 156 5.04 -7.01 5.04
CA THR A 156 5.82 -7.90 5.91
C THR A 156 5.39 -9.36 5.75
N VAL A 157 4.08 -9.64 5.72
CA VAL A 157 3.52 -10.98 5.48
C VAL A 157 3.95 -11.51 4.11
N LEU A 158 3.85 -10.68 3.06
CA LEU A 158 4.26 -11.05 1.71
C LEU A 158 5.75 -11.41 1.65
N LEU A 159 6.62 -10.59 2.23
CA LEU A 159 8.06 -10.84 2.26
C LEU A 159 8.43 -12.09 3.07
N ASN A 160 7.78 -12.27 4.23
CA ASN A 160 8.02 -13.41 5.12
C ASN A 160 7.55 -14.74 4.50
N GLN A 161 6.42 -14.73 3.78
CA GLN A 161 5.89 -15.87 3.02
C GLN A 161 5.54 -17.12 3.85
N GLN A 162 5.21 -16.97 5.14
CA GLN A 162 4.77 -18.06 5.99
C GLN A 162 3.51 -18.74 5.41
N LYS A 163 3.58 -20.05 5.15
CA LYS A 163 2.53 -20.78 4.44
C LYS A 163 1.35 -21.23 5.32
N THR A 164 1.54 -21.30 6.62
CA THR A 164 0.57 -21.87 7.57
C THR A 164 0.46 -21.01 8.83
N GLY A 165 -0.54 -21.27 9.67
CA GLY A 165 -0.70 -20.59 10.95
C GLY A 165 -1.43 -19.25 10.83
N GLN A 166 -2.07 -18.85 11.94
CA GLN A 166 -2.93 -17.67 12.00
C GLN A 166 -2.15 -16.35 12.09
N TYR A 167 -0.97 -16.40 12.71
CA TYR A 167 -0.11 -15.26 12.99
C TYR A 167 1.28 -15.54 12.44
N LEU A 168 2.00 -14.48 12.06
CA LEU A 168 3.43 -14.61 11.78
C LEU A 168 4.18 -15.02 13.04
N GLU A 169 5.06 -15.99 12.92
CA GLU A 169 5.86 -16.51 14.02
C GLU A 169 7.25 -15.84 14.05
N SER A 170 7.65 -15.34 15.22
CA SER A 170 8.99 -14.79 15.41
C SER A 170 10.02 -15.91 15.51
N GLY A 171 11.17 -15.73 14.85
CA GLY A 171 12.31 -16.62 15.02
C GLY A 171 12.15 -18.02 14.42
N ASN A 172 11.61 -18.12 13.19
CA ASN A 172 11.54 -19.39 12.48
C ASN A 172 12.90 -20.11 12.48
N GLN A 173 12.90 -21.37 12.92
CA GLN A 173 14.10 -22.22 13.12
C GLN A 173 14.89 -22.47 11.82
N ASN A 174 14.32 -22.14 10.65
CA ASN A 174 14.98 -22.18 9.36
C ASN A 174 15.68 -20.86 9.06
N ARG A 175 16.99 -20.77 9.35
CA ARG A 175 17.93 -19.70 8.93
C ARG A 175 17.98 -19.42 7.41
N LYS A 176 17.13 -20.07 6.61
CA LYS A 176 17.01 -19.87 5.15
C LYS A 176 16.05 -18.74 4.77
N GLU A 177 15.13 -18.34 5.65
CA GLU A 177 14.16 -17.27 5.36
C GLU A 177 14.79 -15.87 5.55
N LYS A 178 15.06 -15.18 4.44
CA LYS A 178 15.77 -13.88 4.42
C LYS A 178 14.97 -12.69 4.96
N PHE A 179 13.68 -12.86 5.25
CA PHE A 179 12.78 -11.81 5.75
C PHE A 179 11.99 -12.27 6.99
N ALA A 180 12.65 -13.03 7.88
CA ALA A 180 12.07 -13.43 9.17
C ALA A 180 11.75 -12.22 10.05
N ILE A 181 10.68 -12.31 10.86
CA ILE A 181 10.31 -11.27 11.83
C ILE A 181 10.85 -11.60 13.24
N GLY A 182 10.92 -10.59 14.10
CA GLY A 182 11.53 -10.73 15.43
C GLY A 182 13.01 -11.13 15.36
N ALA A 183 13.69 -10.71 14.28
CA ALA A 183 15.01 -11.17 13.90
C ALA A 183 16.12 -10.20 14.34
N GLY A 184 17.36 -10.71 14.44
CA GLY A 184 18.55 -9.87 14.60
C GLY A 184 18.92 -9.13 13.31
N PHE A 185 19.83 -8.16 13.41
CA PHE A 185 20.26 -7.36 12.25
C PHE A 185 20.88 -8.18 11.12
N SER A 186 21.53 -9.31 11.42
CA SER A 186 22.13 -10.22 10.43
C SER A 186 21.14 -11.18 9.77
N ASP A 187 19.95 -11.35 10.35
CA ASP A 187 19.06 -12.47 10.02
C ASP A 187 17.90 -12.06 9.11
N ASN A 188 17.75 -10.76 8.86
CA ASN A 188 16.73 -10.19 7.98
C ASN A 188 17.37 -9.20 7.00
N ALA A 189 17.12 -9.37 5.71
CA ALA A 189 17.75 -8.59 4.64
C ALA A 189 17.48 -7.08 4.74
N LEU A 190 16.29 -6.65 5.22
CA LEU A 190 16.03 -5.22 5.47
C LEU A 190 16.85 -4.73 6.66
N LEU A 191 16.92 -5.49 7.75
CA LEU A 191 17.68 -5.09 8.92
C LEU A 191 19.19 -5.08 8.64
N THR A 192 19.69 -6.01 7.83
CA THR A 192 21.10 -6.03 7.40
C THR A 192 21.42 -4.79 6.57
N LEU A 193 20.50 -4.41 5.68
CA LEU A 193 20.69 -3.29 4.78
C LEU A 193 20.63 -1.92 5.49
N PHE A 194 19.68 -1.74 6.41
CA PHE A 194 19.40 -0.46 7.06
C PHE A 194 19.98 -0.34 8.47
N GLY A 195 20.36 -1.45 9.11
CA GLY A 195 20.94 -1.49 10.45
C GLY A 195 22.46 -1.59 10.46
N GLN A 196 23.12 -0.90 9.52
CA GLN A 196 24.58 -0.85 9.51
C GLN A 196 25.09 -0.28 10.83
N GLN A 197 26.13 -0.89 11.40
CA GLN A 197 26.70 -0.49 12.70
C GLN A 197 25.72 -0.59 13.88
N MET A 198 24.66 -1.39 13.77
CA MET A 198 23.77 -1.70 14.88
C MET A 198 24.19 -2.99 15.58
N LEU A 199 24.11 -2.97 16.90
CA LEU A 199 24.27 -4.15 17.75
C LEU A 199 23.07 -4.27 18.70
N ILE A 200 22.81 -5.48 19.15
CA ILE A 200 21.79 -5.78 20.17
C ILE A 200 22.52 -6.10 21.46
N GLN A 201 22.32 -5.29 22.50
CA GLN A 201 22.89 -5.51 23.81
C GLN A 201 22.13 -6.64 24.53
N GLY A 202 22.84 -7.72 24.84
CA GLY A 202 22.26 -8.95 25.37
C GLY A 202 21.70 -9.87 24.27
N GLN A 203 21.65 -11.18 24.53
CA GLN A 203 21.10 -12.13 23.57
C GLN A 203 19.58 -11.98 23.48
N ASN A 204 19.05 -11.66 22.29
CA ASN A 204 17.62 -11.56 22.00
C ASN A 204 16.84 -10.64 22.97
N ALA A 205 17.47 -9.55 23.43
CA ALA A 205 16.88 -8.69 24.44
C ALA A 205 15.54 -8.10 23.96
N SER A 206 14.49 -8.34 24.75
CA SER A 206 13.15 -7.75 24.57
C SER A 206 13.05 -6.31 25.09
N ASN A 207 14.18 -5.72 25.52
CA ASN A 207 14.23 -4.37 26.06
C ASN A 207 14.27 -3.36 24.91
N LEU A 208 13.37 -2.37 24.92
CA LEU A 208 13.26 -1.33 23.89
C LEU A 208 14.51 -0.43 23.77
N THR A 209 15.46 -0.53 24.70
CA THR A 209 16.75 0.17 24.68
C THR A 209 17.92 -0.75 24.29
N SER A 210 17.67 -2.00 23.89
CA SER A 210 18.74 -2.96 23.60
C SER A 210 19.52 -2.65 22.33
N ASP A 211 18.88 -1.99 21.36
CA ASP A 211 19.50 -1.77 20.06
C ASP A 211 20.33 -0.49 20.12
N PHE A 212 21.64 -0.60 19.85
CA PHE A 212 22.58 0.50 19.95
C PHE A 212 23.40 0.67 18.67
N PHE A 213 23.67 1.94 18.35
CA PHE A 213 24.52 2.33 17.23
C PHE A 213 25.97 2.43 17.68
N VAL A 214 26.87 1.78 16.95
CA VAL A 214 28.31 1.71 17.26
C VAL A 214 29.05 2.76 16.45
N GLU A 215 29.23 3.93 17.05
CA GLU A 215 29.85 5.07 16.37
C GLU A 215 31.34 4.85 16.05
N GLU A 216 32.08 4.15 16.92
CA GLU A 216 33.51 3.89 16.77
C GLU A 216 33.87 3.16 15.46
N ASN A 217 32.94 2.36 14.94
CA ASN A 217 33.13 1.56 13.72
C ASN A 217 32.44 2.16 12.48
N ALA A 218 31.76 3.30 12.63
CA ALA A 218 30.93 3.89 11.59
C ALA A 218 31.73 4.77 10.62
N THR A 219 32.62 4.16 9.83
CA THR A 219 33.47 4.89 8.86
C THR A 219 32.79 5.23 7.53
N ASN A 220 31.59 4.70 7.29
CA ASN A 220 30.88 4.77 6.01
C ASN A 220 29.42 5.24 6.13
N ILE A 221 29.11 6.06 7.15
CA ILE A 221 27.74 6.54 7.38
C ILE A 221 27.48 7.88 6.69
N GLY A 222 26.35 7.98 5.97
CA GLY A 222 25.90 9.22 5.36
C GLY A 222 25.39 10.25 6.37
N ILE A 223 25.32 11.52 5.95
CA ILE A 223 24.73 12.59 6.77
C ILE A 223 23.25 12.30 7.06
N ASP A 224 22.53 11.80 6.06
CA ASP A 224 21.13 11.37 6.16
C ASP A 224 20.94 10.26 7.20
N GLU A 225 21.80 9.25 7.18
CA GLU A 225 21.80 8.15 8.15
C GLU A 225 22.12 8.65 9.56
N LEU A 226 23.15 9.50 9.70
CA LEU A 226 23.56 10.06 10.99
C LEU A 226 22.46 10.94 11.61
N LEU A 227 21.78 11.77 10.82
CA LEU A 227 20.66 12.58 11.30
C LEU A 227 19.53 11.69 11.84
N ALA A 228 19.17 10.62 11.13
CA ALA A 228 18.17 9.66 11.60
C ALA A 228 18.60 8.98 12.91
N VAL A 229 19.87 8.60 13.03
CA VAL A 229 20.47 8.04 14.25
C VAL A 229 20.32 9.02 15.42
N ARG A 230 20.72 10.28 15.26
CA ARG A 230 20.67 11.29 16.35
C ARG A 230 19.25 11.63 16.77
N THR A 231 18.34 11.79 15.81
CA THR A 231 16.91 12.02 16.09
C THR A 231 16.32 10.86 16.90
N ALA A 232 16.67 9.62 16.56
CA ALA A 232 16.21 8.45 17.30
C ALA A 232 16.85 8.30 18.68
N GLN A 233 18.16 8.53 18.81
CA GLN A 233 18.86 8.50 20.10
C GLN A 233 18.27 9.48 21.10
N ALA A 234 17.87 10.67 20.64
CA ALA A 234 17.17 11.64 21.48
C ALA A 234 15.80 11.15 21.99
N CYS A 235 15.14 10.22 21.28
CA CYS A 235 13.92 9.55 21.76
C CYS A 235 14.21 8.53 22.86
N GLY A 236 15.43 7.98 22.92
CA GLY A 236 15.96 7.13 23.98
C GLY A 236 15.49 5.66 23.98
N SER A 237 14.46 5.30 23.22
CA SER A 237 14.02 3.91 23.07
C SER A 237 13.17 3.70 21.83
N ALA A 238 13.06 2.45 21.37
CA ALA A 238 12.06 2.06 20.39
C ALA A 238 10.63 2.27 20.93
N PRO A 239 9.63 2.44 20.04
CA PRO A 239 8.22 2.52 20.42
C PRO A 239 7.73 1.28 21.15
N LEU A 240 6.78 1.48 22.05
CA LEU A 240 6.12 0.40 22.77
C LEU A 240 5.43 -0.56 21.81
N LYS A 241 5.16 -1.79 22.26
CA LYS A 241 4.26 -2.71 21.58
C LYS A 241 2.83 -2.17 21.57
N ALA A 242 2.07 -2.41 20.49
CA ALA A 242 0.66 -2.06 20.44
C ALA A 242 -0.16 -2.81 21.52
N LYS A 243 -1.12 -2.13 22.17
CA LYS A 243 -1.91 -2.72 23.27
C LYS A 243 -3.12 -3.50 22.74
N GLY A 244 -3.31 -4.72 23.28
CA GLY A 244 -4.44 -5.63 22.97
C GLY A 244 -4.01 -6.83 22.13
N ILE A 245 -4.49 -8.04 22.46
CA ILE A 245 -4.01 -9.30 21.87
C ILE A 245 -4.19 -9.35 20.34
N ASP A 246 -5.36 -8.95 19.84
CA ASP A 246 -5.66 -8.90 18.38
C ASP A 246 -5.02 -7.70 17.66
N VAL A 247 -4.53 -6.73 18.43
CA VAL A 247 -3.85 -5.54 17.91
C VAL A 247 -2.35 -5.77 17.83
N GLU A 248 -1.81 -6.55 18.76
CA GLU A 248 -0.38 -6.80 18.91
C GLU A 248 0.20 -7.68 17.79
N ARG A 249 -0.44 -8.82 17.54
CA ARG A 249 0.09 -9.84 16.62
C ARG A 249 -0.14 -9.46 15.17
N ILE A 250 0.76 -9.92 14.31
CA ILE A 250 0.63 -9.76 12.86
C ILE A 250 -0.10 -10.98 12.32
N PHE A 251 -1.32 -10.80 11.82
CA PHE A 251 -2.05 -11.88 11.18
C PHE A 251 -1.35 -12.30 9.88
N ASN A 252 -1.18 -13.61 9.68
CA ASN A 252 -0.60 -14.15 8.46
C ASN A 252 -1.65 -14.17 7.33
N ARG A 253 -2.13 -13.01 6.87
CA ARG A 253 -3.19 -12.94 5.84
C ARG A 253 -2.63 -12.66 4.46
N HIS A 254 -2.93 -13.53 3.51
CA HIS A 254 -2.59 -13.35 2.10
C HIS A 254 -3.71 -12.63 1.36
N PRO A 255 -3.40 -11.70 0.44
CA PRO A 255 -4.41 -11.13 -0.45
C PRO A 255 -5.03 -12.17 -1.37
N LEU A 256 -6.30 -11.99 -1.73
CA LEU A 256 -7.01 -12.88 -2.65
C LEU A 256 -6.43 -12.87 -4.08
N ALA A 257 -5.84 -11.74 -4.47
CA ALA A 257 -5.13 -11.60 -5.74
C ALA A 257 -3.71 -12.20 -5.65
N HIS A 258 -3.64 -13.52 -5.52
CA HIS A 258 -2.41 -14.32 -5.36
C HIS A 258 -1.32 -13.98 -6.37
N ARG A 259 -1.65 -13.89 -7.67
CA ARG A 259 -0.63 -13.60 -8.70
C ARG A 259 0.02 -12.23 -8.51
N ALA A 260 -0.76 -11.22 -8.15
CA ALA A 260 -0.24 -9.87 -7.90
C ALA A 260 0.55 -9.82 -6.58
N ALA A 261 0.10 -10.52 -5.55
CA ALA A 261 0.78 -10.65 -4.27
C ALA A 261 2.15 -11.37 -4.41
N GLU A 262 2.21 -12.47 -5.15
CA GLU A 262 3.45 -13.18 -5.45
C GLU A 262 4.39 -12.31 -6.27
N ALA A 263 3.87 -11.62 -7.29
CA ALA A 263 4.66 -10.70 -8.10
C ALA A 263 5.28 -9.59 -7.23
N LEU A 264 4.49 -8.91 -6.41
CA LEU A 264 4.96 -7.86 -5.49
C LEU A 264 6.03 -8.38 -4.52
N ARG A 265 5.81 -9.55 -3.92
CA ARG A 265 6.83 -10.19 -3.06
C ARG A 265 8.12 -10.41 -3.82
N GLU A 266 8.04 -11.09 -4.97
CA GLU A 266 9.20 -11.47 -5.76
C GLU A 266 9.96 -10.22 -6.23
N ASP A 267 9.23 -9.17 -6.62
CA ASP A 267 9.74 -7.86 -7.01
C ASP A 267 10.56 -7.21 -5.91
N LEU A 268 9.98 -7.07 -4.72
CA LEU A 268 10.66 -6.45 -3.59
C LEU A 268 11.83 -7.31 -3.08
N SER A 269 11.61 -8.61 -2.90
CA SER A 269 12.61 -9.50 -2.30
C SER A 269 13.88 -9.59 -3.15
N ILE A 270 13.76 -9.80 -4.46
CA ILE A 270 14.93 -9.86 -5.35
C ILE A 270 15.59 -8.49 -5.46
N PHE A 271 14.83 -7.40 -5.57
CA PHE A 271 15.42 -6.07 -5.67
C PHE A 271 16.21 -5.71 -4.41
N ILE A 272 15.63 -5.92 -3.22
CA ILE A 272 16.31 -5.67 -1.93
C ILE A 272 17.58 -6.51 -1.82
N MET A 273 17.51 -7.81 -2.12
CA MET A 273 18.65 -8.72 -1.95
C MET A 273 19.76 -8.53 -3.00
N ALA A 274 19.42 -8.15 -4.23
CA ALA A 274 20.40 -8.00 -5.31
C ALA A 274 21.02 -6.60 -5.36
N TYR A 275 20.28 -5.56 -4.98
CA TYR A 275 20.66 -4.18 -5.23
C TYR A 275 20.77 -3.32 -3.97
N GLY A 276 20.39 -3.84 -2.80
CA GLY A 276 20.40 -3.08 -1.54
C GLY A 276 21.77 -2.50 -1.19
N ASP A 277 22.83 -3.29 -1.31
CA ASP A 277 24.21 -2.92 -1.00
C ASP A 277 24.97 -2.28 -2.18
N VAL A 278 24.44 -2.39 -3.41
CA VAL A 278 25.07 -1.87 -4.62
C VAL A 278 24.61 -0.46 -4.98
N VAL A 279 23.33 -0.16 -4.76
CA VAL A 279 22.71 1.10 -5.19
C VAL A 279 22.89 2.16 -4.10
N PRO A 280 23.30 3.40 -4.44
CA PRO A 280 23.35 4.50 -3.48
C PRO A 280 22.01 4.68 -2.76
N ARG A 281 22.06 4.88 -1.44
CA ARG A 281 20.89 4.86 -0.55
C ARG A 281 19.70 5.66 -1.08
N GLN A 282 19.91 6.90 -1.47
CA GLN A 282 18.84 7.78 -1.95
C GLN A 282 18.15 7.25 -3.22
N ALA A 283 18.94 6.76 -4.18
CA ALA A 283 18.40 6.16 -5.40
C ALA A 283 17.68 4.84 -5.09
N PHE A 284 18.26 3.99 -4.22
CA PHE A 284 17.66 2.74 -3.79
C PHE A 284 16.29 2.97 -3.15
N LEU A 285 16.18 3.96 -2.25
CA LEU A 285 14.91 4.30 -1.59
C LEU A 285 13.85 4.75 -2.59
N GLN A 286 14.20 5.61 -3.53
CA GLN A 286 13.25 6.07 -4.57
C GLN A 286 12.78 4.91 -5.45
N MET A 287 13.68 4.01 -5.86
CA MET A 287 13.34 2.82 -6.64
C MET A 287 12.49 1.83 -5.84
N LEU A 288 12.81 1.61 -4.56
CA LEU A 288 12.06 0.69 -3.69
C LEU A 288 10.64 1.20 -3.44
N GLU A 289 10.48 2.50 -3.16
CA GLU A 289 9.16 3.15 -3.07
C GLU A 289 8.38 3.04 -4.38
N ALA A 290 9.03 3.23 -5.53
CA ALA A 290 8.41 3.04 -6.84
C ALA A 290 7.96 1.58 -7.06
N GLY A 291 8.76 0.61 -6.59
CA GLY A 291 8.43 -0.81 -6.59
C GLY A 291 7.22 -1.16 -5.72
N ILE A 292 7.14 -0.57 -4.52
CA ILE A 292 5.96 -0.69 -3.65
C ILE A 292 4.74 -0.08 -4.35
N SER A 293 4.89 1.12 -4.93
CA SER A 293 3.83 1.83 -5.65
C SER A 293 3.21 0.99 -6.77
N VAL A 294 4.03 0.49 -7.71
CA VAL A 294 3.54 -0.32 -8.83
C VAL A 294 2.93 -1.64 -8.36
N GLY A 295 3.52 -2.31 -7.37
CA GLY A 295 3.00 -3.59 -6.89
C GLY A 295 1.74 -3.44 -6.04
N MET A 296 1.61 -2.38 -5.23
CA MET A 296 0.37 -2.08 -4.50
C MET A 296 -0.76 -1.65 -5.45
N THR A 297 -0.44 -0.86 -6.48
CA THR A 297 -1.40 -0.52 -7.54
C THR A 297 -1.89 -1.78 -8.24
N ASN A 298 -0.96 -2.66 -8.65
CA ASN A 298 -1.30 -3.92 -9.29
C ASN A 298 -2.18 -4.80 -8.39
N LEU A 299 -1.85 -4.90 -7.10
CA LEU A 299 -2.64 -5.66 -6.13
C LEU A 299 -4.08 -5.15 -6.02
N LEU A 300 -4.27 -3.83 -5.93
CA LEU A 300 -5.59 -3.19 -5.86
C LEU A 300 -6.41 -3.46 -7.12
N LEU A 301 -5.82 -3.24 -8.29
CA LEU A 301 -6.50 -3.40 -9.58
C LEU A 301 -6.80 -4.87 -9.89
N SER A 302 -5.88 -5.79 -9.58
CA SER A 302 -6.14 -7.23 -9.67
C SER A 302 -7.24 -7.68 -8.72
N THR A 303 -7.29 -7.15 -7.49
CA THR A 303 -8.38 -7.46 -6.55
C THR A 303 -9.73 -6.98 -7.10
N THR A 304 -9.81 -5.80 -7.68
CA THR A 304 -11.04 -5.33 -8.35
C THR A 304 -11.45 -6.24 -9.50
N SER A 305 -10.52 -6.55 -10.41
CA SER A 305 -10.81 -7.40 -11.57
C SER A 305 -11.29 -8.78 -11.13
N LEU A 306 -10.61 -9.37 -10.15
CA LEU A 306 -10.94 -10.66 -9.56
C LEU A 306 -12.34 -10.65 -8.93
N LEU A 307 -12.65 -9.66 -8.10
CA LEU A 307 -13.95 -9.60 -7.43
C LEU A 307 -15.09 -9.28 -8.39
N THR A 308 -14.82 -8.57 -9.50
CA THR A 308 -15.79 -8.39 -10.59
C THR A 308 -16.13 -9.73 -11.26
N VAL A 309 -15.13 -10.59 -11.47
CA VAL A 309 -15.38 -11.95 -11.98
C VAL A 309 -16.11 -12.80 -10.95
N TRP A 310 -15.69 -12.78 -9.69
CA TRP A 310 -16.34 -13.50 -8.59
C TRP A 310 -17.80 -13.09 -8.41
N GLU A 311 -18.15 -11.82 -8.58
CA GLU A 311 -19.55 -11.37 -8.53
C GLU A 311 -20.41 -12.12 -9.56
N VAL A 312 -19.89 -12.38 -10.75
CA VAL A 312 -20.61 -13.06 -11.83
C VAL A 312 -20.59 -14.58 -11.66
N THR A 313 -19.45 -15.15 -11.26
CA THR A 313 -19.24 -16.61 -11.27
C THR A 313 -19.46 -17.25 -9.90
N GLY A 314 -19.35 -16.48 -8.82
CA GLY A 314 -19.23 -16.95 -7.42
C GLY A 314 -17.97 -17.76 -7.15
N GLN A 315 -16.93 -17.66 -7.99
CA GLN A 315 -15.69 -18.41 -7.86
C GLN A 315 -14.50 -17.48 -8.05
N VAL A 316 -13.53 -17.60 -7.16
CA VAL A 316 -12.24 -16.93 -7.28
C VAL A 316 -11.45 -17.58 -8.42
N PRO A 317 -11.06 -16.82 -9.46
CA PRO A 317 -10.21 -17.33 -10.53
C PRO A 317 -8.86 -17.84 -9.99
N GLU A 318 -8.40 -18.93 -10.59
CA GLU A 318 -7.06 -19.48 -10.39
C GLU A 318 -5.99 -18.41 -10.61
N ALA A 319 -4.86 -18.49 -9.88
CA ALA A 319 -3.81 -17.48 -9.91
C ALA A 319 -3.33 -17.15 -11.34
N THR A 320 -3.24 -18.14 -12.23
CA THR A 320 -2.82 -17.95 -13.63
C THR A 320 -3.81 -17.14 -14.48
N GLN A 321 -5.09 -17.12 -14.10
CA GLN A 321 -6.18 -16.41 -14.76
C GLN A 321 -6.43 -15.03 -14.15
N GLN A 322 -5.88 -14.76 -12.96
CA GLN A 322 -5.97 -13.44 -12.34
C GLN A 322 -5.22 -12.42 -13.20
N ILE A 323 -5.92 -11.37 -13.60
CA ILE A 323 -5.40 -10.26 -14.40
C ILE A 323 -5.66 -8.94 -13.69
N SER A 324 -4.77 -7.98 -13.89
CA SER A 324 -4.94 -6.61 -13.41
C SER A 324 -5.85 -5.81 -14.33
N LEU A 325 -6.51 -4.77 -13.81
CA LEU A 325 -7.22 -3.84 -14.68
C LEU A 325 -6.22 -3.16 -15.63
N PRO A 326 -6.49 -3.15 -16.93
CA PRO A 326 -5.51 -2.71 -17.91
C PRO A 326 -5.40 -1.19 -17.93
N LEU A 327 -4.17 -0.69 -17.97
CA LEU A 327 -3.86 0.74 -18.00
C LEU A 327 -2.95 1.05 -19.20
N PHE A 328 -3.34 2.03 -20.01
CA PHE A 328 -2.47 2.58 -21.04
C PHE A 328 -1.48 3.56 -20.42
N VAL A 329 -0.19 3.37 -20.73
CA VAL A 329 0.90 4.16 -20.15
C VAL A 329 1.33 5.23 -21.14
N ASP A 330 1.44 6.47 -20.69
CA ASP A 330 2.06 7.56 -21.43
C ASP A 330 3.59 7.55 -21.21
N CYS A 331 4.32 6.99 -22.17
CA CYS A 331 5.79 6.93 -22.09
C CYS A 331 6.46 8.28 -22.37
N SER A 332 5.71 9.27 -22.89
CA SER A 332 6.21 10.64 -23.13
C SER A 332 6.24 11.50 -21.87
N GLN A 333 5.70 11.01 -20.74
CA GLN A 333 5.54 11.77 -19.50
C GLN A 333 4.80 13.11 -19.69
N GLY A 334 3.74 13.10 -20.50
CA GLY A 334 2.93 14.27 -20.77
C GLY A 334 3.51 15.24 -21.80
N GLN A 335 4.67 14.95 -22.41
CA GLN A 335 5.22 15.75 -23.51
C GLN A 335 4.36 15.63 -24.77
N ASP A 336 3.79 14.45 -25.01
CA ASP A 336 2.90 14.19 -26.12
C ASP A 336 1.44 14.32 -25.69
N LYS A 337 0.76 15.35 -26.22
CA LYS A 337 -0.64 15.62 -25.85
C LYS A 337 -1.55 14.44 -26.17
N ILE A 338 -1.37 13.78 -27.31
CA ILE A 338 -2.28 12.72 -27.76
C ILE A 338 -2.10 11.47 -26.89
N LEU A 339 -0.85 11.07 -26.63
CA LEU A 339 -0.56 9.92 -25.75
C LEU A 339 -1.03 10.18 -24.31
N ARG A 340 -0.85 11.40 -23.81
CA ARG A 340 -1.38 11.81 -22.51
C ARG A 340 -2.90 11.71 -22.47
N ASP A 341 -3.61 12.25 -23.46
CA ASP A 341 -5.08 12.22 -23.48
C ASP A 341 -5.61 10.76 -23.58
N LEU A 342 -4.91 9.87 -24.29
CA LEU A 342 -5.21 8.42 -24.34
C LEU A 342 -5.00 7.75 -22.97
N SER A 343 -3.88 8.02 -22.31
CA SER A 343 -3.59 7.52 -20.95
C SER A 343 -4.61 8.04 -19.93
N GLU A 344 -4.99 9.32 -20.01
CA GLU A 344 -6.04 9.91 -19.18
C GLU A 344 -7.41 9.25 -19.38
N GLY A 345 -7.77 8.94 -20.63
CA GLY A 345 -8.98 8.20 -20.97
C GLY A 345 -8.96 6.78 -20.40
N SER A 346 -7.87 6.05 -20.62
CA SER A 346 -7.67 4.69 -20.12
C SER A 346 -7.76 4.61 -18.59
N THR A 347 -7.06 5.53 -17.91
CA THR A 347 -7.05 5.62 -16.45
C THR A 347 -8.41 6.00 -15.88
N SER A 348 -9.14 6.90 -16.55
CA SER A 348 -10.50 7.26 -16.14
C SER A 348 -11.45 6.07 -16.19
N GLU A 349 -11.34 5.22 -17.21
CA GLU A 349 -12.10 3.97 -17.31
C GLU A 349 -11.68 2.96 -16.23
N GLY A 350 -10.38 2.80 -16.00
CA GLY A 350 -9.85 1.96 -14.91
C GLY A 350 -10.36 2.38 -13.53
N ILE A 351 -10.37 3.68 -13.24
CA ILE A 351 -10.89 4.23 -11.99
C ILE A 351 -12.40 3.98 -11.87
N ARG A 352 -13.20 4.13 -12.94
CA ARG A 352 -14.63 3.82 -12.91
C ARG A 352 -14.90 2.36 -12.54
N ARG A 353 -14.10 1.43 -13.05
CA ARG A 353 -14.19 0.01 -12.65
C ARG A 353 -13.76 -0.21 -11.21
N PHE A 354 -12.68 0.45 -10.80
CA PHE A 354 -12.19 0.43 -9.41
C PHE A 354 -13.23 0.96 -8.41
N GLU A 355 -14.06 1.93 -8.80
CA GLU A 355 -15.14 2.47 -7.96
C GLU A 355 -16.25 1.45 -7.63
N ARG A 356 -16.30 0.28 -8.30
CA ARG A 356 -17.18 -0.84 -7.92
C ARG A 356 -16.62 -1.63 -6.73
N LEU A 357 -15.33 -1.55 -6.43
CA LEU A 357 -14.68 -2.34 -5.38
C LEU A 357 -15.32 -2.19 -3.98
N PRO A 358 -15.69 -0.99 -3.50
CA PRO A 358 -16.34 -0.84 -2.19
C PRO A 358 -17.64 -1.64 -2.07
N LEU A 359 -18.44 -1.68 -3.15
CA LEU A 359 -19.68 -2.46 -3.21
C LEU A 359 -19.38 -3.95 -3.11
N LEU A 360 -18.41 -4.46 -3.88
CA LEU A 360 -18.01 -5.87 -3.84
C LEU A 360 -17.50 -6.28 -2.46
N MET A 361 -16.76 -5.40 -1.78
CA MET A 361 -16.31 -5.61 -0.41
C MET A 361 -17.45 -5.55 0.60
N MET A 362 -18.50 -4.76 0.35
CA MET A 362 -19.72 -4.77 1.17
C MET A 362 -20.53 -6.06 0.95
N LEU A 363 -20.70 -6.49 -0.30
CA LEU A 363 -21.39 -7.75 -0.64
C LEU A 363 -20.75 -8.94 0.09
N LEU A 364 -19.42 -9.04 0.04
CA LEU A 364 -18.70 -10.07 0.78
C LEU A 364 -18.94 -10.00 2.28
N ARG A 365 -18.99 -8.81 2.88
CA ARG A 365 -19.28 -8.63 4.32
C ARG A 365 -20.69 -9.01 4.71
N VAL A 366 -21.69 -8.64 3.90
CA VAL A 366 -23.08 -8.99 4.12
C VAL A 366 -23.26 -10.51 4.11
N LEU A 367 -22.63 -11.19 3.15
CA LEU A 367 -22.63 -12.65 3.08
C LEU A 367 -21.86 -13.27 4.25
N ASP A 368 -20.64 -12.79 4.54
CA ASP A 368 -19.81 -13.26 5.64
C ASP A 368 -20.56 -13.18 6.99
N ASP A 369 -21.13 -12.02 7.31
CA ASP A 369 -21.92 -11.78 8.53
C ASP A 369 -23.03 -12.81 8.71
N ARG A 370 -23.78 -13.11 7.65
CA ARG A 370 -24.87 -14.10 7.72
C ARG A 370 -24.41 -15.54 7.75
N VAL A 371 -23.35 -15.87 7.02
CA VAL A 371 -22.79 -17.23 7.00
C VAL A 371 -22.22 -17.61 8.36
N ARG A 372 -21.52 -16.68 9.04
CA ARG A 372 -20.92 -16.94 10.36
C ARG A 372 -21.93 -17.29 11.44
N ILE A 373 -23.14 -16.75 11.35
CA ILE A 373 -24.20 -16.98 12.36
C ILE A 373 -25.17 -18.10 11.98
N ASP A 374 -25.07 -18.66 10.77
CA ASP A 374 -25.91 -19.79 10.37
C ASP A 374 -25.58 -21.04 11.20
N ARG A 375 -26.58 -21.54 11.91
CA ARG A 375 -26.41 -22.65 12.86
C ARG A 375 -25.91 -23.94 12.22
N LYS A 376 -26.15 -24.16 10.92
CA LYS A 376 -25.75 -25.39 10.22
C LYS A 376 -24.38 -25.27 9.56
N LEU A 377 -23.90 -24.05 9.31
CA LEU A 377 -22.60 -23.79 8.70
C LEU A 377 -21.50 -23.43 9.68
N ARG A 378 -21.83 -22.76 10.79
CA ARG A 378 -20.82 -22.18 11.71
C ARG A 378 -19.74 -23.16 12.19
N ASP A 379 -20.07 -24.45 12.28
CA ASP A 379 -19.19 -25.51 12.78
C ASP A 379 -18.37 -26.18 11.66
N SER A 380 -18.61 -25.83 10.39
CA SER A 380 -17.96 -26.39 9.19
C SER A 380 -17.42 -25.31 8.25
N LEU A 381 -17.12 -24.12 8.77
CA LEU A 381 -16.62 -23.01 7.97
C LEU A 381 -15.16 -23.24 7.54
N PRO A 382 -14.81 -23.00 6.27
CA PRO A 382 -13.42 -22.98 5.82
C PRO A 382 -12.59 -21.95 6.60
N ALA A 383 -11.30 -22.24 6.77
CA ALA A 383 -10.38 -21.25 7.29
C ALA A 383 -10.28 -20.05 6.32
N ASN A 384 -10.08 -18.86 6.87
CA ASN A 384 -9.88 -17.63 6.08
C ASN A 384 -8.49 -17.01 6.29
N ILE A 385 -7.58 -17.77 6.89
CA ILE A 385 -6.18 -17.43 7.17
C ILE A 385 -5.35 -18.72 7.03
N PRO A 386 -4.20 -18.69 6.34
CA PRO A 386 -3.61 -17.52 5.69
C PRO A 386 -4.26 -17.14 4.36
N ASP A 387 -4.86 -18.10 3.68
CA ASP A 387 -5.59 -17.92 2.43
C ASP A 387 -7.10 -17.96 2.70
N ALA A 388 -7.84 -17.05 2.07
CA ALA A 388 -9.29 -16.95 2.18
C ALA A 388 -10.04 -17.50 0.96
N THR A 389 -9.36 -18.09 -0.03
CA THR A 389 -9.97 -18.56 -1.28
C THR A 389 -11.19 -19.45 -1.05
N ASP A 390 -11.07 -20.51 -0.23
CA ASP A 390 -12.18 -21.41 0.07
C ASP A 390 -13.33 -20.72 0.82
N TRP A 391 -13.00 -19.80 1.73
CA TRP A 391 -13.98 -18.97 2.42
C TRP A 391 -14.79 -18.12 1.42
N ILE A 392 -14.12 -17.44 0.50
CA ILE A 392 -14.75 -16.57 -0.51
C ILE A 392 -15.54 -17.38 -1.54
N ASN A 393 -15.08 -18.58 -1.90
CA ASN A 393 -15.81 -19.49 -2.77
C ASN A 393 -17.10 -19.99 -2.10
N LEU A 394 -17.08 -20.31 -0.80
CA LEU A 394 -18.30 -20.63 -0.05
C LEU A 394 -19.32 -19.47 -0.10
N LEU A 395 -18.87 -18.22 0.12
CA LEU A 395 -19.76 -17.05 0.00
C LEU A 395 -20.33 -16.93 -1.42
N GLY A 396 -19.53 -17.23 -2.44
CA GLY A 396 -19.93 -17.22 -3.83
C GLY A 396 -20.92 -18.32 -4.19
N GLU A 397 -20.78 -19.54 -3.65
CA GLU A 397 -21.77 -20.61 -3.79
C GLU A 397 -23.11 -20.23 -3.16
N ILE A 398 -23.08 -19.55 -2.03
CA ILE A 398 -24.29 -19.08 -1.36
C ILE A 398 -24.97 -17.99 -2.20
N TYR A 399 -24.19 -17.01 -2.66
CA TYR A 399 -24.65 -15.89 -3.50
C TYR A 399 -25.23 -16.36 -4.84
N GLN A 400 -24.62 -17.37 -5.47
CA GLN A 400 -25.06 -17.95 -6.74
C GLN A 400 -26.13 -19.05 -6.58
N GLU A 401 -26.69 -19.23 -5.38
CA GLU A 401 -27.75 -20.20 -5.09
C GLU A 401 -27.36 -21.66 -5.37
N ARG A 402 -26.06 -21.98 -5.27
CA ARG A 402 -25.51 -23.34 -5.49
C ARG A 402 -25.34 -24.15 -4.21
N HIS A 403 -25.35 -23.48 -3.06
CA HIS A 403 -25.16 -24.14 -1.77
C HIS A 403 -26.51 -24.57 -1.15
N PRO A 404 -26.63 -25.74 -0.48
CA PRO A 404 -27.89 -26.19 0.15
C PRO A 404 -28.47 -25.26 1.23
N ARG A 405 -27.69 -24.27 1.70
CA ARG A 405 -28.11 -23.27 2.68
C ARG A 405 -28.47 -21.92 2.05
N SER A 406 -28.33 -21.76 0.73
CA SER A 406 -28.62 -20.52 0.01
C SER A 406 -30.01 -20.01 0.35
N ASP A 407 -31.07 -20.79 0.14
CA ASP A 407 -32.46 -20.35 0.39
C ASP A 407 -32.64 -19.79 1.81
N ALA A 408 -32.12 -20.49 2.82
CA ALA A 408 -32.27 -20.07 4.22
C ALA A 408 -31.54 -18.75 4.50
N ILE A 409 -30.34 -18.57 3.95
CA ILE A 409 -29.52 -17.38 4.15
C ILE A 409 -30.11 -16.20 3.36
N THR A 410 -30.49 -16.44 2.11
CA THR A 410 -31.07 -15.47 1.21
C THR A 410 -32.42 -14.96 1.73
N ASN A 411 -33.27 -15.82 2.28
CA ASN A 411 -34.52 -15.42 2.93
C ASN A 411 -34.25 -14.57 4.19
N ALA A 412 -33.27 -14.94 5.01
CA ALA A 412 -32.91 -14.15 6.19
C ALA A 412 -32.33 -12.77 5.83
N LEU A 413 -31.65 -12.66 4.68
CA LEU A 413 -31.19 -11.39 4.13
C LEU A 413 -32.35 -10.57 3.55
N ASP A 414 -33.34 -11.21 2.91
CA ASP A 414 -34.54 -10.51 2.45
C ASP A 414 -35.32 -9.92 3.64
N GLU A 415 -35.43 -10.67 4.75
CA GLU A 415 -35.99 -10.15 6.00
C GLU A 415 -35.19 -8.96 6.57
N ASP A 416 -33.85 -8.95 6.44
CA ASP A 416 -33.04 -7.76 6.79
C ASP A 416 -33.41 -6.57 5.91
N CYS A 417 -33.57 -6.78 4.60
CA CYS A 417 -33.96 -5.73 3.67
C CYS A 417 -35.32 -5.14 4.08
N GLN A 418 -36.31 -5.98 4.39
CA GLN A 418 -37.63 -5.52 4.85
C GLN A 418 -37.55 -4.76 6.17
N ARG A 419 -36.78 -5.27 7.15
CA ARG A 419 -36.59 -4.60 8.45
C ARG A 419 -35.89 -3.25 8.34
N LEU A 420 -34.93 -3.11 7.42
CA LEU A 420 -34.24 -1.84 7.18
C LEU A 420 -35.09 -0.86 6.36
N ALA A 421 -35.93 -1.35 5.45
CA ALA A 421 -36.79 -0.51 4.62
C ALA A 421 -37.86 0.24 5.44
N GLU A 422 -38.44 -0.39 6.46
CA GLU A 422 -39.51 0.20 7.29
C GLU A 422 -39.11 1.54 7.95
N PRO A 423 -37.99 1.64 8.69
CA PRO A 423 -37.57 2.92 9.25
C PRO A 423 -37.10 3.91 8.17
N LEU A 424 -36.48 3.47 7.07
CA LEU A 424 -36.09 4.38 5.99
C LEU A 424 -37.29 5.01 5.27
N GLU A 425 -38.45 4.37 5.30
CA GLU A 425 -39.68 4.88 4.70
C GLU A 425 -40.43 5.86 5.62
N ASN A 426 -40.38 5.61 6.93
CA ASN A 426 -41.27 6.25 7.91
C ASN A 426 -40.57 7.17 8.91
N ASP A 427 -39.24 7.21 8.96
CA ASP A 427 -38.49 8.04 9.91
C ASP A 427 -38.60 9.54 9.53
N PRO A 428 -39.07 10.41 10.43
CA PRO A 428 -39.28 11.82 10.12
C PRO A 428 -37.99 12.62 9.90
N ASP A 429 -36.84 12.13 10.36
CA ASP A 429 -35.56 12.82 10.31
C ASP A 429 -34.64 12.32 9.17
N ILE A 430 -34.84 11.09 8.68
CA ILE A 430 -33.95 10.40 7.70
C ILE A 430 -34.76 9.58 6.68
N ALA A 431 -35.94 10.06 6.29
CA ALA A 431 -36.74 9.38 5.26
C ALA A 431 -35.97 9.31 3.94
N GLU A 432 -35.69 8.09 3.47
CA GLU A 432 -35.04 7.76 2.21
C GLU A 432 -35.95 6.80 1.40
N PRO A 433 -37.11 7.28 0.88
CA PRO A 433 -38.15 6.44 0.30
C PRO A 433 -37.69 5.70 -0.96
N GLU A 434 -36.76 6.27 -1.74
CA GLU A 434 -36.17 5.61 -2.91
C GLU A 434 -35.31 4.40 -2.50
N ILE A 435 -34.52 4.54 -1.44
CA ILE A 435 -33.69 3.46 -0.88
C ILE A 435 -34.59 2.36 -0.27
N ALA A 436 -35.63 2.74 0.47
CA ALA A 436 -36.61 1.80 1.01
C ALA A 436 -37.33 1.03 -0.12
N HIS A 437 -37.70 1.71 -1.20
CA HIS A 437 -38.29 1.08 -2.38
C HIS A 437 -37.36 0.05 -3.02
N HIS A 438 -36.06 0.38 -3.16
CA HIS A 438 -35.04 -0.54 -3.68
C HIS A 438 -34.95 -1.82 -2.85
N LEU A 439 -34.89 -1.70 -1.52
CA LEU A 439 -34.84 -2.84 -0.61
C LEU A 439 -36.05 -3.78 -0.74
N ARG A 440 -37.26 -3.23 -0.93
CA ARG A 440 -38.49 -4.02 -0.98
C ARG A 440 -38.77 -4.63 -2.35
N HIS A 441 -38.54 -3.87 -3.43
CA HIS A 441 -39.11 -4.18 -4.75
C HIS A 441 -38.08 -4.48 -5.82
N SER A 442 -36.81 -4.12 -5.64
CA SER A 442 -35.80 -4.40 -6.66
C SER A 442 -35.62 -5.90 -6.83
N ARG A 443 -35.56 -6.34 -8.09
CA ARG A 443 -35.31 -7.73 -8.45
C ARG A 443 -33.81 -8.00 -8.34
N GLY A 444 -33.43 -9.11 -7.72
CA GLY A 444 -32.03 -9.52 -7.60
C GLY A 444 -31.73 -10.17 -6.25
N ASN A 445 -30.48 -10.57 -6.05
CA ASN A 445 -30.06 -11.22 -4.82
C ASN A 445 -30.19 -10.24 -3.62
N PRO A 446 -30.91 -10.59 -2.53
CA PRO A 446 -31.03 -9.79 -1.32
C PRO A 446 -29.70 -9.32 -0.72
N ALA A 447 -28.62 -10.11 -0.82
CA ALA A 447 -27.30 -9.71 -0.36
C ALA A 447 -26.76 -8.49 -1.11
N LEU A 448 -26.94 -8.46 -2.44
CA LEU A 448 -26.52 -7.34 -3.27
C LEU A 448 -27.34 -6.09 -2.98
N ARG A 449 -28.67 -6.23 -2.89
CA ARG A 449 -29.56 -5.10 -2.54
C ARG A 449 -29.19 -4.49 -1.20
N LEU A 450 -28.97 -5.31 -0.18
CA LEU A 450 -28.55 -4.84 1.13
C LEU A 450 -27.16 -4.18 1.07
N ALA A 451 -26.23 -4.74 0.31
CA ALA A 451 -24.90 -4.15 0.14
C ALA A 451 -24.93 -2.78 -0.56
N GLU A 452 -25.72 -2.63 -1.63
CA GLU A 452 -25.94 -1.37 -2.33
C GLU A 452 -26.52 -0.31 -1.39
N THR A 453 -27.59 -0.65 -0.68
CA THR A 453 -28.22 0.25 0.28
C THR A 453 -27.26 0.65 1.41
N LEU A 454 -26.52 -0.30 2.00
CA LEU A 454 -25.55 0.04 3.03
C LEU A 454 -24.43 0.95 2.50
N CYS A 455 -23.95 0.72 1.27
CA CYS A 455 -22.98 1.60 0.64
C CYS A 455 -23.53 3.02 0.44
N GLU A 456 -24.79 3.15 0.02
CA GLU A 456 -25.47 4.43 -0.18
C GLU A 456 -25.67 5.19 1.15
N LEU A 457 -26.19 4.51 2.18
CA LEU A 457 -26.39 5.08 3.52
C LEU A 457 -25.08 5.50 4.21
N MET A 458 -23.97 4.81 3.93
CA MET A 458 -22.64 5.19 4.43
C MET A 458 -22.08 6.42 3.72
N GLY A 459 -22.57 6.72 2.52
CA GLY A 459 -22.19 7.85 1.69
C GLY A 459 -20.77 7.78 1.13
N ASP A 460 -20.49 8.71 0.22
CA ASP A 460 -19.23 8.81 -0.53
C ASP A 460 -17.99 8.95 0.35
N LYS A 461 -18.13 9.54 1.54
CA LYS A 461 -17.01 9.79 2.44
C LYS A 461 -16.44 8.48 3.01
N LEU A 462 -17.30 7.55 3.41
CA LEU A 462 -16.90 6.30 4.05
C LEU A 462 -16.61 5.17 3.06
N GLN A 463 -17.24 5.18 1.89
CA GLN A 463 -17.00 4.15 0.87
C GLN A 463 -16.03 4.64 -0.21
N ARG A 464 -16.48 5.49 -1.13
CA ARG A 464 -15.71 5.85 -2.33
C ARG A 464 -14.40 6.58 -2.02
N THR A 465 -14.45 7.59 -1.16
CA THR A 465 -13.31 8.49 -0.89
C THR A 465 -12.11 7.74 -0.32
N HIS A 466 -12.33 6.76 0.55
CA HIS A 466 -11.26 5.98 1.17
C HIS A 466 -10.54 5.10 0.15
N TYR A 467 -11.27 4.44 -0.74
CA TYR A 467 -10.71 3.61 -1.80
C TYR A 467 -9.98 4.46 -2.85
N VAL A 468 -10.57 5.57 -3.30
CA VAL A 468 -9.91 6.48 -4.25
C VAL A 468 -8.60 7.03 -3.66
N LYS A 469 -8.60 7.47 -2.40
CA LYS A 469 -7.36 7.88 -1.72
C LYS A 469 -6.35 6.75 -1.60
N CYS A 470 -6.80 5.52 -1.32
CA CYS A 470 -5.93 4.35 -1.29
C CYS A 470 -5.25 4.13 -2.64
N LEU A 471 -6.01 4.23 -3.74
CA LEU A 471 -5.47 4.13 -5.09
C LEU A 471 -4.54 5.29 -5.44
N GLU A 472 -4.90 6.54 -5.12
CA GLU A 472 -4.04 7.71 -5.39
C GLU A 472 -2.68 7.62 -4.69
N ASN A 473 -2.65 7.07 -3.47
CA ASN A 473 -1.42 6.84 -2.72
C ASN A 473 -0.62 5.65 -3.23
N ALA A 474 -1.30 4.54 -3.60
CA ALA A 474 -0.65 3.42 -4.27
C ALA A 474 -0.02 3.85 -5.59
N LEU A 475 -0.67 4.75 -6.34
CA LEU A 475 -0.15 5.37 -7.56
C LEU A 475 0.98 6.37 -7.28
N MET A 476 1.14 6.82 -6.03
CA MET A 476 2.05 7.92 -5.68
C MET A 476 1.87 9.10 -6.64
N THR A 477 0.63 9.57 -6.77
CA THR A 477 0.28 10.59 -7.78
C THR A 477 1.07 11.89 -7.54
N ASP A 478 1.61 12.47 -8.61
CA ASP A 478 2.45 13.68 -8.61
C ASP A 478 3.76 13.56 -7.81
N GLN A 479 4.20 12.32 -7.54
CA GLN A 479 5.48 12.05 -6.89
C GLN A 479 6.61 11.89 -7.91
N PRO A 480 7.85 12.31 -7.59
CA PRO A 480 8.99 12.17 -8.50
C PRO A 480 9.33 10.72 -8.82
N ASN A 481 9.09 9.81 -7.87
CA ASN A 481 9.18 8.35 -8.00
C ASN A 481 7.80 7.69 -8.13
N GLY A 482 6.78 8.49 -8.48
CA GLY A 482 5.41 8.04 -8.61
C GLY A 482 5.09 7.31 -9.90
N PHE A 483 3.83 6.89 -9.99
CA PHE A 483 3.30 6.12 -11.11
C PHE A 483 2.18 6.84 -11.89
N ALA A 484 1.73 8.00 -11.41
CA ALA A 484 0.72 8.82 -12.08
C ALA A 484 1.00 10.32 -11.96
N ILE A 485 0.57 11.08 -12.97
CA ILE A 485 0.54 12.55 -12.96
C ILE A 485 -0.91 13.01 -13.05
N LYS A 486 -1.29 13.97 -12.21
CA LYS A 486 -2.63 14.55 -12.16
C LYS A 486 -2.67 15.89 -12.89
N ARG A 487 -3.74 16.08 -13.67
CA ARG A 487 -4.01 17.33 -14.37
C ARG A 487 -5.44 17.77 -14.12
N ARG A 488 -5.59 19.01 -13.64
CA ARG A 488 -6.90 19.62 -13.45
C ARG A 488 -7.37 20.28 -14.73
N VAL A 489 -8.52 19.87 -15.24
CA VAL A 489 -9.12 20.40 -16.48
C VAL A 489 -10.53 20.91 -16.24
N GLN A 490 -10.97 21.86 -17.06
CA GLN A 490 -12.39 22.22 -17.15
C GLN A 490 -13.01 21.45 -18.33
N ARG A 491 -14.08 20.70 -18.08
CA ARG A 491 -14.89 20.07 -19.13
C ARG A 491 -16.35 20.45 -18.95
N SER A 492 -17.02 20.71 -20.06
CA SER A 492 -18.48 20.82 -20.08
C SER A 492 -19.06 19.42 -19.97
N GLN A 493 -19.81 19.15 -18.91
CA GLN A 493 -20.55 17.91 -18.72
C GLN A 493 -22.02 18.31 -18.49
N SER A 494 -22.91 17.86 -19.38
CA SER A 494 -24.34 18.18 -19.33
C SER A 494 -24.64 19.68 -19.26
N GLY A 495 -23.89 20.50 -20.02
CA GLY A 495 -24.08 21.96 -20.09
C GLY A 495 -23.46 22.76 -18.93
N SER A 496 -22.87 22.09 -17.92
CA SER A 496 -22.16 22.74 -16.82
C SER A 496 -20.65 22.51 -16.93
N ASN A 497 -19.86 23.59 -16.84
CA ASN A 497 -18.41 23.51 -16.78
C ASN A 497 -17.98 23.01 -15.39
N ARG A 498 -17.55 21.75 -15.31
CA ARG A 498 -17.01 21.16 -14.09
C ARG A 498 -15.48 21.04 -14.17
N ARG A 499 -14.83 21.34 -13.06
CA ARG A 499 -13.41 21.05 -12.87
C ARG A 499 -13.27 19.55 -12.57
N MET A 500 -12.50 18.86 -13.38
CA MET A 500 -12.25 17.43 -13.25
C MET A 500 -10.75 17.18 -13.19
N ASP A 501 -10.37 16.24 -12.34
CA ASP A 501 -8.98 15.78 -12.27
C ASP A 501 -8.82 14.56 -13.17
N LEU A 502 -7.93 14.66 -14.15
CA LEU A 502 -7.49 13.56 -14.99
C LEU A 502 -6.16 13.03 -14.48
N ARG A 503 -5.93 11.72 -14.59
CA ARG A 503 -4.66 11.09 -14.25
C ARG A 503 -4.09 10.39 -15.47
N SER A 504 -2.83 10.64 -15.77
CA SER A 504 -2.07 9.89 -16.76
C SER A 504 -1.12 8.93 -16.03
N ILE A 505 -1.13 7.65 -16.40
CA ILE A 505 -0.13 6.70 -15.95
C ILE A 505 1.17 6.97 -16.69
N VAL A 506 2.26 7.05 -15.95
CA VAL A 506 3.59 7.36 -16.49
C VAL A 506 4.63 6.42 -15.89
N LEU A 507 5.75 6.25 -16.58
CA LEU A 507 6.91 5.58 -16.03
C LEU A 507 7.91 6.65 -15.60
N THR A 508 7.96 7.02 -14.32
CA THR A 508 9.00 7.92 -13.81
C THR A 508 10.39 7.28 -13.92
N THR A 509 11.45 8.08 -13.80
CA THR A 509 12.83 7.56 -13.89
C THR A 509 13.11 6.49 -12.82
N PRO A 510 12.81 6.71 -11.51
CA PRO A 510 13.02 5.68 -10.50
C PRO A 510 12.20 4.41 -10.74
N LEU A 511 10.99 4.55 -11.29
CA LEU A 511 10.17 3.39 -11.64
C LEU A 511 10.73 2.60 -12.81
N LEU A 512 11.21 3.26 -13.88
CA LEU A 512 11.88 2.58 -14.99
C LEU A 512 13.14 1.87 -14.50
N GLU A 513 13.97 2.53 -13.69
CA GLU A 513 15.15 1.91 -13.12
C GLU A 513 14.77 0.71 -12.26
N PHE A 514 13.81 0.82 -11.36
CA PHE A 514 13.33 -0.31 -10.55
C PHE A 514 12.90 -1.49 -11.43
N LEU A 515 11.99 -1.26 -12.39
CA LEU A 515 11.44 -2.32 -13.24
C LEU A 515 12.53 -3.00 -14.08
N VAL A 516 13.47 -2.24 -14.65
CA VAL A 516 14.57 -2.81 -15.43
C VAL A 516 15.51 -3.61 -14.55
N HIS A 517 16.00 -3.04 -13.45
CA HIS A 517 16.94 -3.72 -12.55
C HIS A 517 16.32 -4.99 -11.97
N ARG A 518 15.06 -4.93 -11.54
CA ARG A 518 14.36 -6.09 -11.01
C ARG A 518 14.25 -7.21 -12.03
N HIS A 519 13.85 -6.93 -13.27
CA HIS A 519 13.58 -7.96 -14.28
C HIS A 519 14.79 -8.45 -15.06
N LEU A 520 15.96 -7.83 -14.86
CA LEU A 520 17.25 -8.38 -15.28
C LEU A 520 17.78 -9.47 -14.34
N ARG A 521 17.00 -9.85 -13.31
CA ARG A 521 17.34 -10.85 -12.30
C ARG A 521 16.21 -11.87 -12.17
N ARG A 522 16.54 -13.17 -12.26
CA ARG A 522 15.59 -14.27 -11.95
C ARG A 522 15.53 -14.54 -10.45
N THR A 523 16.70 -14.47 -9.81
CA THR A 523 16.89 -14.56 -8.37
C THR A 523 17.84 -13.44 -7.96
N ALA A 524 18.14 -13.28 -6.67
CA ALA A 524 19.08 -12.25 -6.21
C ALA A 524 20.47 -12.39 -6.89
N THR A 525 20.90 -13.61 -7.18
CA THR A 525 22.22 -13.91 -7.76
C THR A 525 22.17 -14.09 -9.27
N ASP A 526 21.06 -14.54 -9.83
CA ASP A 526 21.02 -15.05 -11.21
C ASP A 526 20.58 -13.96 -12.21
N PRO A 527 21.47 -13.45 -13.07
CA PRO A 527 21.11 -12.49 -14.09
C PRO A 527 20.32 -13.14 -15.24
N VAL A 528 19.50 -12.35 -15.92
CA VAL A 528 18.73 -12.75 -17.10
C VAL A 528 18.88 -11.68 -18.18
N SER A 529 19.02 -12.12 -19.43
CA SER A 529 18.93 -11.23 -20.59
C SER A 529 17.47 -10.92 -20.90
N LEU A 530 17.15 -9.63 -21.06
CA LEU A 530 15.79 -9.18 -21.32
C LEU A 530 15.76 -8.23 -22.51
N SER A 531 15.08 -8.64 -23.58
CA SER A 531 14.88 -7.78 -24.75
C SER A 531 13.85 -6.68 -24.47
N LEU A 532 13.90 -5.58 -25.25
CA LEU A 532 12.90 -4.52 -25.14
C LEU A 532 11.46 -5.04 -25.34
N GLN A 533 11.27 -5.93 -26.32
CA GLN A 533 9.95 -6.54 -26.56
C GLN A 533 9.53 -7.45 -25.41
N GLY A 534 10.47 -8.22 -24.85
CA GLY A 534 10.22 -9.06 -23.67
C GLY A 534 9.82 -8.22 -22.46
N PHE A 535 10.47 -7.07 -22.25
CA PHE A 535 10.14 -6.13 -21.19
C PHE A 535 8.74 -5.53 -21.38
N ILE A 536 8.39 -5.06 -22.57
CA ILE A 536 7.03 -4.52 -22.85
C ILE A 536 5.97 -5.60 -22.62
N LYS A 537 6.21 -6.84 -23.07
CA LYS A 537 5.32 -7.98 -22.81
C LYS A 537 5.18 -8.24 -21.32
N LEU A 538 6.28 -8.21 -20.57
CA LEU A 538 6.28 -8.39 -19.12
C LEU A 538 5.46 -7.30 -18.42
N LEU A 539 5.63 -6.04 -18.81
CA LEU A 539 4.85 -4.92 -18.25
C LEU A 539 3.35 -5.13 -18.41
N ARG A 540 2.92 -5.60 -19.58
CA ARG A 540 1.54 -5.96 -19.86
C ARG A 540 1.07 -7.16 -19.04
N ASP A 541 1.78 -8.28 -19.14
CA ASP A 541 1.34 -9.58 -18.62
C ASP A 541 1.42 -9.66 -17.07
N ARG A 542 2.35 -8.94 -16.45
CA ARG A 542 2.58 -8.97 -15.00
C ARG A 542 1.90 -7.81 -14.26
N TYR A 543 1.85 -6.62 -14.86
CA TYR A 543 1.34 -5.40 -14.20
C TYR A 543 0.11 -4.79 -14.86
N GLY A 544 -0.38 -5.33 -15.97
CA GLY A 544 -1.50 -4.76 -16.72
C GLY A 544 -1.15 -3.44 -17.43
N LEU A 545 0.13 -3.21 -17.74
CA LEU A 545 0.61 -1.94 -18.30
C LEU A 545 0.82 -2.04 -19.81
N TYR A 546 0.00 -1.31 -20.55
CA TYR A 546 -0.07 -1.33 -22.00
C TYR A 546 0.70 -0.15 -22.59
N ILE A 547 1.67 -0.44 -23.45
CA ILE A 547 2.54 0.58 -24.07
C ILE A 547 2.44 0.53 -25.60
N ALA A 548 2.74 -0.63 -26.18
CA ALA A 548 2.78 -0.87 -27.62
C ALA A 548 1.61 -1.73 -28.12
N GLN A 549 0.58 -1.87 -27.29
CA GLN A 549 -0.66 -2.58 -27.59
C GLN A 549 -1.81 -1.83 -26.91
N GLU A 550 -3.00 -1.91 -27.47
CA GLU A 550 -4.20 -1.35 -26.86
C GLU A 550 -4.70 -2.17 -25.65
N PRO A 551 -5.17 -1.50 -24.58
CA PRO A 551 -5.97 -2.15 -23.54
C PRO A 551 -7.26 -2.77 -24.10
N PRO A 552 -7.74 -3.89 -23.56
CA PRO A 552 -9.02 -4.49 -23.95
C PRO A 552 -10.18 -3.48 -23.91
N GLY A 553 -10.87 -3.33 -25.05
CA GLY A 553 -12.04 -2.44 -25.19
C GLY A 553 -11.70 -0.95 -25.35
N GLN A 554 -10.44 -0.59 -25.56
CA GLN A 554 -10.00 0.79 -25.75
C GLN A 554 -9.20 0.90 -27.06
N PRO A 555 -9.82 1.17 -28.21
CA PRO A 555 -9.12 1.19 -29.48
C PRO A 555 -8.08 2.32 -29.53
N ILE A 556 -6.84 1.99 -29.87
CA ILE A 556 -5.75 2.97 -30.01
C ILE A 556 -5.14 2.87 -31.41
N PRO A 557 -5.02 3.98 -32.17
CA PRO A 557 -4.39 3.95 -33.48
C PRO A 557 -2.98 3.36 -33.46
N GLN A 558 -2.65 2.49 -34.41
CA GLN A 558 -1.35 1.82 -34.50
C GLN A 558 -0.17 2.80 -34.51
N GLU A 559 -0.34 3.96 -35.18
CA GLU A 559 0.65 5.03 -35.18
C GLU A 559 0.98 5.52 -33.76
N MET A 560 -0.03 5.66 -32.89
CA MET A 560 0.15 6.08 -31.51
C MET A 560 0.84 5.00 -30.67
N LEU A 561 0.54 3.71 -30.91
CA LEU A 561 1.22 2.60 -30.24
C LEU A 561 2.72 2.56 -30.57
N LEU A 562 3.07 2.73 -31.86
CA LEU A 562 4.46 2.81 -32.32
C LEU A 562 5.17 4.04 -31.77
N ARG A 563 4.49 5.19 -31.76
CA ARG A 563 5.01 6.44 -31.21
C ARG A 563 5.28 6.34 -29.70
N ASN A 564 4.38 5.72 -28.94
CA ASN A 564 4.55 5.51 -27.50
C ASN A 564 5.73 4.57 -27.20
N LYS A 565 5.87 3.49 -27.98
CA LYS A 565 7.04 2.60 -27.92
C LYS A 565 8.34 3.34 -28.19
N ALA A 566 8.37 4.24 -29.17
CA ALA A 566 9.56 5.05 -29.48
C ALA A 566 9.97 5.97 -28.31
N TYR A 567 9.01 6.57 -27.61
CA TYR A 567 9.30 7.33 -26.38
C TYR A 567 9.90 6.45 -25.28
N LEU A 568 9.34 5.25 -25.05
CA LEU A 568 9.93 4.32 -24.08
C LEU A 568 11.37 3.97 -24.46
N GLU A 569 11.61 3.61 -25.71
CA GLU A 569 12.93 3.24 -26.20
C GLU A 569 13.95 4.37 -25.99
N ARG A 570 13.59 5.60 -26.39
CA ARG A 570 14.44 6.78 -26.20
C ARG A 570 14.77 6.98 -24.73
N ARG A 571 13.77 6.92 -23.84
CA ARG A 571 13.98 7.13 -22.41
C ARG A 571 14.86 6.05 -21.78
N LEU A 572 14.66 4.78 -22.15
CA LEU A 572 15.55 3.70 -21.70
C LEU A 572 16.99 3.91 -22.19
N ARG A 573 17.17 4.44 -23.41
CA ARG A 573 18.50 4.79 -23.95
C ARG A 573 19.13 5.97 -23.21
N ASP A 574 18.37 7.02 -22.95
CA ASP A 574 18.82 8.22 -22.24
C ASP A 574 19.22 7.90 -20.79
N LEU A 575 18.54 6.95 -20.14
CA LEU A 575 18.91 6.42 -18.83
C LEU A 575 20.07 5.40 -18.86
N GLY A 576 20.57 5.05 -20.05
CA GLY A 576 21.59 4.03 -20.20
C GLY A 576 21.11 2.62 -19.84
N LEU A 577 19.80 2.34 -19.87
CA LEU A 577 19.21 1.04 -19.57
C LEU A 577 19.00 0.16 -20.80
N LEU A 578 19.24 0.68 -22.01
CA LEU A 578 19.10 -0.03 -23.27
C LEU A 578 20.43 -0.07 -24.03
N ILE A 579 20.82 -1.26 -24.49
CA ILE A 579 21.94 -1.49 -25.41
C ILE A 579 21.38 -2.00 -26.75
N GLY A 580 21.95 -1.53 -27.84
CA GLY A 580 21.61 -1.94 -29.20
C GLY A 580 21.60 -0.72 -30.13
N VAL A 581 22.53 -0.71 -31.09
CA VAL A 581 22.76 0.45 -31.98
C VAL A 581 21.95 0.36 -33.27
N ASN A 582 21.41 -0.82 -33.60
CA ASN A 582 20.75 -1.10 -34.88
C ASN A 582 19.22 -1.02 -34.79
N ASP A 583 18.58 -0.74 -35.92
CA ASP A 583 17.11 -0.72 -36.08
C ASP A 583 16.45 -2.10 -35.84
N ALA A 584 17.25 -3.17 -35.90
CA ALA A 584 16.77 -4.53 -35.65
C ALA A 584 16.30 -4.72 -34.20
N GLU A 585 14.98 -4.85 -34.00
CA GLU A 585 14.36 -5.01 -32.69
C GLU A 585 14.91 -6.21 -31.88
N SER A 586 15.34 -7.27 -32.57
CA SER A 586 15.93 -8.46 -31.94
C SER A 586 17.24 -8.20 -31.21
N MET A 587 17.94 -7.11 -31.55
CA MET A 587 19.22 -6.74 -30.95
C MET A 587 19.08 -5.75 -29.77
N LYS A 588 17.87 -5.25 -29.49
CA LYS A 588 17.61 -4.28 -28.42
C LYS A 588 17.46 -5.00 -27.07
N GLN A 589 18.49 -4.91 -26.24
CA GLN A 589 18.58 -5.60 -24.94
C GLN A 589 18.68 -4.60 -23.80
N LEU A 590 18.03 -4.90 -22.68
CA LEU A 590 18.15 -4.12 -21.46
C LEU A 590 19.46 -4.44 -20.73
N LYS A 591 19.98 -3.44 -20.02
CA LYS A 591 21.12 -3.60 -19.10
C LYS A 591 20.85 -2.90 -17.78
N SER A 592 21.50 -3.38 -16.73
CA SER A 592 21.48 -2.71 -15.45
C SER A 592 22.44 -1.53 -15.46
N HIS A 593 22.04 -0.44 -14.82
CA HIS A 593 22.91 0.69 -14.51
C HIS A 593 23.90 0.27 -13.42
N TYR A 594 23.40 -0.36 -12.36
CA TYR A 594 24.21 -0.86 -11.25
C TYR A 594 24.64 -2.31 -11.48
N ARG A 595 25.93 -2.59 -11.27
CA ARG A 595 26.52 -3.92 -11.43
C ARG A 595 26.51 -4.64 -10.09
N VAL A 596 25.77 -5.73 -10.01
CA VAL A 596 25.86 -6.67 -8.89
C VAL A 596 26.96 -7.67 -9.23
N GLU A 597 27.97 -7.77 -8.38
CA GLU A 597 29.02 -8.78 -8.52
C GLU A 597 28.37 -10.17 -8.42
N THR A 598 28.51 -10.97 -9.47
CA THR A 598 28.14 -12.39 -9.38
C THR A 598 29.18 -13.04 -8.48
N CYS A 599 28.79 -13.44 -7.26
CA CYS A 599 29.57 -14.37 -6.48
C CYS A 599 29.77 -15.63 -7.32
N ASN A 600 30.94 -15.75 -7.96
CA ASN A 600 31.44 -17.02 -8.43
C ASN A 600 31.68 -17.84 -7.17
N VAL A 601 30.71 -18.67 -6.80
CA VAL A 601 30.94 -19.71 -5.81
C VAL A 601 31.96 -20.65 -6.43
N ALA A 602 33.22 -20.51 -6.01
CA ALA A 602 34.29 -21.45 -6.29
C ALA A 602 34.08 -22.74 -5.50
#